data_AF-A0A6C0LGF3-F1
#
_entry.id   AF-A0A6C0LGF3-F1
#
_cell.length_a   1.000
_cell.length_b   1.000
_cell.length_c   1.000
_cell.angle_alpha   90.00
_cell.angle_beta   90.00
_cell.angle_gamma   90.00
#
_symmetry.space_group_name_H-M   'P 1'
#
loop_
_entity.id
_entity.type
_entity.pdbx_description
1 polymer ?
#
loop_
_entity_poly.entity_id
_entity_poly.type
_entity_poly.pdbx_seq_one_letter_code
_entity_poly.pdbx_strand_id
1 'polypeptide(L)'
;MSLSWLPYSLFGALIYGSMSFSLGFVSPKIKKSLTGQMGYGFVYCALSGLLSIIALLGLKTHMSKDINTMISNIDVRVLALTAILNMMVNPVHAIVMNEGGSVGQQTMYSLAIIPVLVGEAFFYGEKLSIKQIIGIILAGGGAYLMASGRKRSE
;
A
#
# COMPACT_ATOMS: atom_id res chain seq x y z
N MET A 1 1.22 -25.76 8.00
CA MET A 1 1.25 -24.30 8.15
C MET A 1 -0.19 -23.84 8.40
N SER A 2 -0.45 -23.07 9.47
CA SER A 2 -1.81 -22.57 9.77
C SER A 2 -2.22 -21.50 8.76
N LEU A 3 -3.47 -21.54 8.28
CA LEU A 3 -4.07 -20.52 7.41
C LEU A 3 -4.82 -19.44 8.22
N SER A 4 -4.51 -19.29 9.52
CA SER A 4 -5.15 -18.30 10.40
C SER A 4 -4.96 -16.85 9.95
N TRP A 5 -3.99 -16.57 9.08
CA TRP A 5 -3.76 -15.24 8.50
C TRP A 5 -4.71 -14.92 7.33
N LEU A 6 -5.31 -15.93 6.69
CA LEU A 6 -6.10 -15.74 5.46
C LEU A 6 -7.30 -14.80 5.63
N PRO A 7 -8.11 -14.89 6.70
CA PRO A 7 -9.21 -13.93 6.91
C PRO A 7 -8.72 -12.48 7.03
N TYR A 8 -7.57 -12.26 7.68
CA TYR A 8 -6.98 -10.92 7.81
C TYR A 8 -6.47 -10.39 6.49
N SER A 9 -5.91 -11.24 5.62
CA SER A 9 -5.53 -10.86 4.26
C SER A 9 -6.74 -10.45 3.43
N LEU A 10 -7.85 -11.17 3.52
CA LEU A 10 -9.09 -10.83 2.82
C LEU A 10 -9.67 -9.51 3.32
N PHE A 11 -9.73 -9.32 4.64
CA PHE A 11 -10.20 -8.09 5.23
C PHE A 11 -9.30 -6.90 4.90
N GLY A 12 -7.98 -7.10 4.92
CA GLY A 12 -6.99 -6.12 4.50
C GLY A 12 -7.17 -5.72 3.04
N ALA A 13 -7.40 -6.68 2.13
CA ALA A 13 -7.68 -6.41 0.73
C ALA A 13 -8.96 -5.58 0.55
N LEU A 14 -10.01 -5.86 1.33
CA LEU A 14 -11.26 -5.09 1.30
C LEU A 14 -11.06 -3.63 1.76
N ILE A 15 -10.39 -3.42 2.89
CA ILE A 15 -10.09 -2.07 3.39
C ILE A 15 -9.24 -1.31 2.39
N TYR A 16 -8.16 -1.93 1.92
CA TYR A 16 -7.21 -1.29 1.03
C TYR A 16 -7.84 -0.97 -0.34
N GLY A 17 -8.63 -1.90 -0.90
CA GLY A 17 -9.41 -1.65 -2.11
C GLY A 17 -10.42 -0.52 -1.95
N SER A 18 -11.11 -0.47 -0.80
CA SER A 18 -12.08 0.61 -0.49
C SER A 18 -11.40 1.98 -0.35
N MET A 19 -10.24 2.04 0.31
CA MET A 19 -9.42 3.25 0.38
C MET A 19 -9.03 3.73 -1.03
N SER A 20 -8.56 2.80 -1.87
CA SER A 20 -8.14 3.09 -3.24
C SER A 20 -9.29 3.61 -4.10
N PHE A 21 -10.47 3.00 -3.96
CA PHE A 21 -11.69 3.45 -4.62
C PHE A 21 -12.09 4.86 -4.17
N SER A 22 -11.90 5.18 -2.88
CA SER A 22 -12.25 6.49 -2.32
C SER A 22 -11.41 7.64 -2.92
N LEU A 23 -10.16 7.36 -3.32
CA LEU A 23 -9.31 8.32 -4.04
C LEU A 23 -9.89 8.67 -5.43
N GLY A 24 -10.77 7.82 -5.96
CA GLY A 24 -11.59 8.12 -7.13
C GLY A 24 -12.52 9.32 -6.93
N PHE A 25 -12.88 9.68 -5.70
CA PHE A 25 -13.75 10.83 -5.40
C PHE A 25 -13.02 12.17 -5.30
N VAL A 26 -11.69 12.18 -5.38
CA VAL A 26 -10.92 13.44 -5.36
C VAL A 26 -11.38 14.37 -6.48
N SER A 27 -11.54 15.66 -6.15
CA SER A 27 -12.05 16.68 -7.07
C SER A 27 -11.29 16.69 -8.40
N PRO A 28 -11.98 16.79 -9.56
CA PRO A 28 -11.34 16.92 -10.86
C PRO A 28 -10.34 18.09 -10.94
N LYS A 29 -10.56 19.16 -10.18
CA LYS A 29 -9.64 20.31 -10.14
C LYS A 29 -8.27 19.95 -9.55
N ILE A 30 -8.24 19.09 -8.54
CA ILE A 30 -7.01 18.60 -7.90
C ILE A 30 -6.30 17.61 -8.81
N LYS A 31 -7.08 16.69 -9.42
CA LYS A 31 -6.59 15.67 -10.36
C LYS A 31 -5.92 16.25 -11.61
N LYS A 32 -6.32 17.42 -12.10
CA LYS A 32 -5.71 18.03 -13.30
C LYS A 32 -4.25 18.49 -13.12
N SER A 33 -3.76 18.61 -11.89
CA SER A 33 -2.40 19.11 -11.60
C SER A 33 -1.58 18.04 -10.89
N LEU A 34 -0.40 17.71 -11.42
CA LEU A 34 0.57 16.84 -10.76
C LEU A 34 0.88 17.33 -9.34
N THR A 35 1.11 18.64 -9.19
CA THR A 35 1.36 19.28 -7.89
C THR A 35 0.15 19.15 -6.96
N GLY A 36 -1.06 19.33 -7.48
CA GLY A 36 -2.30 19.16 -6.72
C GLY A 36 -2.46 17.73 -6.18
N GLN A 37 -2.14 16.74 -7.01
CA GLN A 37 -2.20 15.32 -6.64
C GLN A 37 -1.16 14.94 -5.60
N MET A 38 0.11 15.37 -5.80
CA MET A 38 1.17 15.16 -4.82
C MET A 38 0.81 15.81 -3.48
N GLY A 39 0.35 17.07 -3.52
CA GLY A 39 -0.12 17.80 -2.35
C GLY A 39 -1.26 17.09 -1.62
N TYR A 40 -2.25 16.59 -2.35
CA TYR A 40 -3.35 15.80 -1.78
C TYR A 40 -2.84 14.53 -1.09
N GLY A 41 -1.92 13.79 -1.72
CA GLY A 41 -1.28 12.63 -1.13
C GLY A 41 -0.55 12.94 0.18
N PHE A 42 0.18 14.06 0.24
CA PHE A 42 0.85 14.49 1.48
C PHE A 42 -0.13 14.92 2.57
N VAL A 43 -1.21 15.63 2.22
CA VAL A 43 -2.27 15.98 3.19
C VAL A 43 -2.92 14.71 3.76
N TYR A 44 -3.18 13.72 2.90
CA TYR A 44 -3.70 12.42 3.32
C TYR A 44 -2.72 11.69 4.26
N CYS A 45 -1.42 11.70 3.97
CA CYS A 45 -0.39 11.17 4.87
C CYS A 45 -0.41 11.85 6.25
N ALA A 46 -0.47 13.18 6.28
CA ALA A 46 -0.48 13.95 7.52
C ALA A 46 -1.71 13.64 8.38
N LEU A 47 -2.89 13.59 7.76
CA LEU A 47 -4.13 13.23 8.45
C LEU A 47 -4.08 11.78 8.98
N SER A 48 -3.58 10.85 8.18
CA SER A 48 -3.43 9.44 8.58
C SER A 48 -2.46 9.29 9.75
N GLY A 49 -1.36 10.04 9.75
CA GLY A 49 -0.41 10.08 10.86
C GLY A 49 -1.06 10.59 12.16
N LEU A 50 -1.83 11.68 12.07
CA LEU A 50 -2.55 12.23 13.22
C LEU A 50 -3.59 11.24 13.79
N LEU A 51 -4.38 10.60 12.92
CA LEU A 51 -5.35 9.58 13.33
C LEU A 51 -4.66 8.36 13.95
N SER A 52 -3.48 7.98 13.45
CA SER A 52 -2.70 6.87 14.01
C SER A 52 -2.20 7.17 15.43
N ILE A 53 -1.82 8.42 15.71
CA ILE A 53 -1.45 8.86 17.07
C ILE A 53 -2.65 8.75 18.01
N ILE A 54 -3.83 9.23 17.58
CA ILE A 54 -5.06 9.14 18.37
C ILE A 54 -5.41 7.67 18.65
N ALA A 55 -5.32 6.80 17.65
CA ALA A 55 -5.57 5.37 17.80
C ALA A 55 -4.57 4.73 18.78
N LEU A 56 -3.29 5.08 18.71
CA LEU A 56 -2.27 4.59 19.65
C LEU A 56 -2.55 5.03 21.09
N LEU A 57 -2.95 6.28 21.30
CA LEU A 57 -3.33 6.78 22.62
C LEU A 57 -4.56 6.05 23.17
N GLY A 58 -5.56 5.78 22.32
CA GLY A 58 -6.71 4.95 22.68
C GLY A 58 -6.34 3.50 22.99
N LEU A 59 -5.41 2.89 22.25
CA LEU A 59 -4.93 1.54 22.58
C LEU A 59 -4.17 1.50 23.90
N LYS A 60 -3.41 2.54 24.21
CA LYS A 60 -2.65 2.63 25.46
C LYS A 60 -3.56 2.61 26.70
N THR A 61 -4.81 3.09 26.61
CA THR A 61 -5.75 3.03 27.75
C THR A 61 -6.23 1.61 28.05
N HIS A 62 -6.19 0.70 27.07
CA HIS A 62 -6.69 -0.67 27.21
C HIS A 62 -5.58 -1.73 27.27
N MET A 63 -4.42 -1.47 26.65
CA MET A 63 -3.34 -2.45 26.45
C MET A 63 -1.97 -1.90 26.86
N SER A 64 -1.91 -1.17 27.97
CA SER A 64 -0.72 -0.40 28.38
C SER A 64 0.57 -1.21 28.46
N LYS A 65 0.52 -2.46 28.94
CA LYS A 65 1.70 -3.34 29.06
C LYS A 65 2.30 -3.72 27.69
N ASP A 66 1.45 -4.12 26.75
CA ASP A 66 1.89 -4.53 25.41
C ASP A 66 2.37 -3.32 24.61
N ILE A 67 1.69 -2.18 24.74
CA ILE A 67 2.11 -0.91 24.12
C ILE A 67 3.47 -0.46 24.66
N ASN A 68 3.69 -0.54 25.97
CA ASN A 68 4.99 -0.19 26.56
C ASN A 68 6.10 -1.12 26.06
N THR A 69 5.80 -2.41 25.90
CA THR A 69 6.74 -3.41 25.34
C THR A 69 7.03 -3.12 23.87
N MET A 70 6.02 -2.77 23.07
CA MET A 70 6.22 -2.34 21.69
C MET A 70 7.14 -1.13 21.64
N ILE A 71 6.84 -0.06 22.39
CA ILE A 71 7.61 1.20 22.40
C ILE A 71 9.08 0.96 22.78
N SER A 72 9.34 0.11 23.78
CA SER A 72 10.72 -0.17 24.22
C SER A 72 11.54 -0.99 23.21
N ASN A 73 10.89 -1.62 22.23
CA ASN A 73 11.53 -2.46 21.21
C ASN A 73 11.47 -1.83 19.80
N ILE A 74 11.09 -0.56 19.66
CA ILE A 74 11.06 0.10 18.35
C ILE A 74 12.48 0.28 17.82
N ASP A 75 12.75 -0.27 16.63
CA ASP A 75 13.87 0.16 15.82
C ASP A 75 13.50 1.44 15.05
N VAL A 76 14.02 2.58 15.53
CA VAL A 76 13.73 3.91 14.96
C VAL A 76 14.21 4.02 13.51
N ARG A 77 15.25 3.29 13.09
CA ARG A 77 15.74 3.35 11.71
C ARG A 77 14.78 2.68 10.75
N VAL A 78 14.28 1.50 11.13
CA VAL A 78 13.25 0.77 10.36
C VAL A 78 11.96 1.58 10.33
N LEU A 79 11.56 2.15 11.46
CA LEU A 79 10.38 3.01 11.54
C LEU A 79 10.51 4.25 10.65
N ALA A 80 11.65 4.94 10.67
CA ALA A 80 11.90 6.12 9.85
C ALA A 80 11.88 5.79 8.35
N LEU A 81 12.53 4.69 7.95
CA LEU A 81 12.49 4.22 6.55
C LEU A 81 11.05 3.92 6.12
N THR A 82 10.29 3.21 6.97
CA THR A 82 8.90 2.86 6.69
C THR A 82 8.02 4.10 6.59
N ALA A 83 8.24 5.10 7.45
CA ALA A 83 7.53 6.37 7.42
C ALA A 83 7.81 7.16 6.13
N ILE A 84 9.07 7.20 5.67
CA ILE A 84 9.44 7.84 4.40
C ILE A 84 8.76 7.13 3.22
N LEU A 85 8.83 5.79 3.17
CA LEU A 85 8.17 5.02 2.12
C LEU A 85 6.65 5.26 2.12
N ASN A 86 6.01 5.22 3.29
CA ASN A 86 4.58 5.48 3.43
C ASN A 86 4.21 6.91 2.99
N MET A 87 5.05 7.90 3.30
CA MET A 87 4.87 9.27 2.86
C MET A 87 4.92 9.40 1.33
N MET A 88 5.70 8.56 0.65
CA MET A 88 5.81 8.52 -0.82
C MET A 88 4.70 7.71 -1.49
N VAL A 89 4.22 6.64 -0.86
CA VAL A 89 3.21 5.73 -1.43
C VAL A 89 1.92 6.47 -1.77
N ASN A 90 1.39 7.31 -0.88
CA ASN A 90 0.10 7.98 -1.13
C ASN A 90 0.15 9.02 -2.28
N PRO A 91 1.18 9.89 -2.39
CA PRO A 91 1.39 10.70 -3.59
C PRO A 91 1.51 9.88 -4.87
N VAL A 92 2.31 8.80 -4.87
CA VAL A 92 2.47 7.92 -6.05
C VAL A 92 1.12 7.30 -6.44
N HIS A 93 0.36 6.85 -5.46
CA HIS A 93 -0.96 6.27 -5.67
C HIS A 93 -1.93 7.28 -6.29
N ALA A 94 -1.94 8.53 -5.81
CA ALA A 94 -2.75 9.60 -6.38
C ALA A 94 -2.41 9.86 -7.85
N ILE A 95 -1.11 9.84 -8.19
CA ILE A 95 -0.61 9.98 -9.57
C ILE A 95 -1.07 8.82 -10.45
N VAL A 96 -0.86 7.58 -10.01
CA VAL A 96 -1.23 6.37 -10.76
C VAL A 96 -2.73 6.33 -11.03
N MET A 97 -3.56 6.72 -10.05
CA MET A 97 -5.00 6.79 -10.23
C MET A 97 -5.42 7.90 -11.21
N ASN A 98 -4.70 9.01 -11.28
CA ASN A 98 -5.02 10.06 -12.25
C ASN A 98 -4.64 9.66 -13.67
N GLU A 99 -3.38 9.27 -13.88
CA GLU A 99 -2.86 8.96 -15.22
C GLU A 99 -3.46 7.66 -15.76
N GLY A 100 -3.51 6.64 -14.92
CA GLY A 100 -3.93 5.29 -15.30
C GLY A 100 -5.37 4.96 -14.96
N GLY A 101 -6.09 5.80 -14.19
CA GLY A 101 -7.41 5.46 -13.68
C GLY A 101 -7.40 4.19 -12.83
N SER A 102 -8.54 3.50 -12.81
CA SER A 102 -8.68 2.19 -12.17
C SER A 102 -7.70 1.15 -12.74
N VAL A 103 -7.38 1.23 -14.05
CA VAL A 103 -6.42 0.32 -14.71
C VAL A 103 -5.00 0.54 -14.17
N GLY A 104 -4.59 1.79 -13.96
CA GLY A 104 -3.30 2.13 -13.34
C GLY A 104 -3.18 1.53 -11.95
N GLN A 105 -4.21 1.69 -11.12
CA GLN A 105 -4.24 1.13 -9.76
C GLN A 105 -4.15 -0.39 -9.77
N GLN A 106 -4.95 -1.06 -10.60
CA GLN A 106 -4.95 -2.51 -10.72
C GLN A 106 -3.58 -3.06 -11.18
N THR A 107 -2.97 -2.38 -12.16
CA THR A 107 -1.64 -2.71 -12.66
C THR A 107 -0.59 -2.56 -11.56
N MET A 108 -0.62 -1.43 -10.84
CA MET A 108 0.29 -1.17 -9.71
C MET A 108 0.18 -2.24 -8.63
N TYR A 109 -1.03 -2.66 -8.25
CA TYR A 109 -1.21 -3.71 -7.24
C TYR A 109 -0.74 -5.07 -7.67
N SER A 110 -0.97 -5.41 -8.94
CA SER A 110 -0.47 -6.65 -9.49
C SER A 110 1.06 -6.67 -9.45
N LEU A 111 1.72 -5.55 -9.74
CA LEU A 111 3.18 -5.46 -9.67
C LEU A 111 3.73 -5.39 -8.23
N ALA A 112 2.95 -4.88 -7.27
CA ALA A 112 3.40 -4.67 -5.89
C ALA A 112 3.80 -5.97 -5.15
N ILE A 113 3.31 -7.14 -5.58
CA ILE A 113 3.71 -8.42 -5.00
C ILE A 113 5.17 -8.79 -5.31
N ILE A 114 5.71 -8.31 -6.43
CA ILE A 114 7.06 -8.63 -6.89
C ILE A 114 8.12 -8.11 -5.90
N PRO A 115 8.16 -6.82 -5.54
CA PRO A 115 9.14 -6.32 -4.57
C PRO A 115 8.96 -6.91 -3.17
N VAL A 116 7.75 -7.37 -2.79
CA VAL A 116 7.55 -8.09 -1.52
C VAL A 116 8.31 -9.41 -1.55
N LEU A 117 8.03 -10.26 -2.54
CA LEU A 117 8.66 -11.60 -2.63
C LEU A 117 10.16 -11.53 -2.92
N VAL A 118 10.58 -10.64 -3.83
CA VAL A 118 12.01 -10.45 -4.15
C VAL A 118 12.75 -9.81 -2.98
N GLY A 119 12.12 -8.84 -2.29
CA GLY A 119 12.67 -8.21 -1.11
C GLY A 119 12.87 -9.19 0.03
N GLU A 120 11.88 -10.04 0.31
CA GLU A 120 12.00 -11.10 1.33
C GLU A 120 13.15 -12.05 1.01
N ALA A 121 13.26 -12.49 -0.24
CA ALA A 121 14.35 -13.36 -0.68
C ALA A 121 15.72 -12.69 -0.56
N PHE A 122 15.82 -11.41 -0.92
CA PHE A 122 17.08 -10.68 -0.93
C PHE A 122 17.54 -10.26 0.48
N PHE A 123 16.64 -9.70 1.28
CA PHE A 123 16.97 -9.12 2.59
C PHE A 123 16.93 -10.13 3.73
N TYR A 124 16.07 -11.15 3.66
CA TYR A 124 15.95 -12.18 4.70
C TYR A 124 16.54 -13.53 4.28
N GLY A 125 17.08 -13.65 3.06
CA GLY A 125 17.69 -14.88 2.56
C GLY A 125 16.69 -16.02 2.32
N GLU A 126 15.39 -15.69 2.23
CA GLU A 126 14.35 -16.68 2.01
C GLU A 126 14.42 -17.27 0.60
N LYS A 127 14.26 -18.60 0.47
CA LYS A 127 14.21 -19.25 -0.84
C LYS A 127 12.78 -19.21 -1.38
N LEU A 128 12.60 -18.55 -2.51
CA LEU A 128 11.32 -18.57 -3.23
C LEU A 128 11.02 -19.99 -3.74
N SER A 129 9.87 -20.50 -3.35
CA SER A 129 9.33 -21.75 -3.89
C SER A 129 8.94 -21.57 -5.36
N ILE A 130 8.92 -22.66 -6.12
CA ILE A 130 8.45 -22.65 -7.51
C ILE A 130 7.02 -22.07 -7.65
N LYS A 131 6.17 -22.27 -6.63
CA LYS A 131 4.81 -21.71 -6.58
C LYS A 131 4.82 -20.19 -6.45
N GLN A 132 5.71 -19.63 -5.63
CA GLN A 132 5.89 -18.17 -5.50
C GLN A 132 6.46 -17.58 -6.79
N ILE A 133 7.40 -18.26 -7.45
CA ILE A 133 7.94 -17.83 -8.75
C ILE A 133 6.83 -17.79 -9.82
N ILE A 134 6.01 -18.85 -9.90
CA ILE A 134 4.83 -18.85 -10.78
C ILE A 134 3.89 -17.70 -10.43
N GLY A 135 3.68 -17.44 -9.13
CA GLY A 135 2.90 -16.29 -8.65
C GLY A 135 3.42 -14.94 -9.17
N ILE A 136 4.75 -14.73 -9.14
CA ILE A 136 5.39 -13.52 -9.70
C ILE A 136 5.13 -13.40 -11.21
N ILE A 137 5.26 -14.51 -11.95
CA ILE A 137 5.01 -14.53 -13.40
C ILE A 137 3.55 -14.19 -13.69
N LEU A 138 2.62 -14.80 -12.97
CA LEU A 138 1.18 -14.54 -13.12
C LEU A 138 0.82 -13.11 -12.73
N ALA A 139 1.49 -12.54 -11.73
CA ALA A 139 1.31 -11.14 -11.36
C ALA A 139 1.80 -10.19 -12.46
N GLY A 140 2.99 -10.42 -13.03
CA GLY A 140 3.46 -9.65 -14.18
C GLY A 140 2.55 -9.79 -15.41
N GLY A 141 2.09 -11.01 -15.70
CA GLY A 141 1.14 -11.27 -16.78
C GLY A 141 -0.22 -10.59 -16.55
N GLY A 142 -0.74 -10.65 -15.32
CA GLY A 142 -1.96 -9.95 -14.93
C GLY A 142 -1.84 -8.44 -15.08
N ALA A 143 -0.74 -7.86 -14.61
CA ALA A 143 -0.43 -6.45 -14.80
C ALA A 143 -0.44 -6.06 -16.29
N TYR A 144 0.20 -6.85 -17.14
CA TYR A 144 0.23 -6.63 -18.58
C TYR A 144 -1.17 -6.69 -19.21
N LEU A 145 -1.98 -7.71 -18.87
CA LEU A 145 -3.33 -7.87 -19.39
C LEU A 145 -4.25 -6.72 -18.97
N MET A 146 -4.16 -6.26 -17.72
CA MET A 146 -4.94 -5.12 -17.23
C MET A 146 -4.53 -3.82 -17.93
N ALA A 147 -3.22 -3.57 -18.07
CA ALA A 147 -2.72 -2.37 -18.73
C ALA A 147 -3.04 -2.32 -20.24
N SER A 148 -2.96 -3.45 -20.94
CA SER A 148 -3.20 -3.55 -22.39
C SER A 148 -4.68 -3.60 -22.79
N GLY A 149 -5.57 -3.99 -21.87
CA GLY A 149 -7.02 -4.04 -22.12
C GLY A 149 -7.70 -2.69 -22.27
N ARG A 150 -7.05 -1.58 -21.90
CA ARG A 150 -7.60 -0.23 -22.04
C ARG A 150 -7.41 0.26 -23.48
N LYS A 151 -8.44 0.12 -24.32
CA LYS A 151 -8.53 0.94 -25.54
C LYS A 151 -8.54 2.40 -25.10
N ARG A 152 -7.62 3.22 -25.63
CA ARG A 152 -7.73 4.68 -25.59
C ARG A 152 -9.07 5.01 -26.26
N SER A 153 -10.11 5.28 -25.46
CA SER A 153 -11.21 6.10 -25.95
C SER A 153 -10.64 7.50 -26.06
N GLU A 154 -10.36 7.91 -27.30
CA GLU A 154 -10.15 9.32 -27.65
C GLU A 154 -11.32 10.19 -27.16
#